data_AF-A0A7S0JWG3-F1
#
_entry.id   AF-A0A7S0JWG3-F1
#
_cell.length_a   1.000
_cell.length_b   1.000
_cell.length_c   1.000
_cell.angle_alpha   90.00
_cell.angle_beta   90.00
_cell.angle_gamma   90.00
#
_symmetry.space_group_name_H-M   'P 1'
#
loop_
_entity.id
_entity.type
_entity.pdbx_description
1 polymer ?
#
loop_
_entity_poly.entity_id
_entity_poly.type
_entity_poly.pdbx_seq_one_letter_code
_entity_poly.pdbx_strand_id
1 'polypeptide(L)'
;MAAELPGSRVFADGTPATGPDFEFDRIDARHWRQLLESKPQRRKLHHNPSAASVHSREAGRPWRRAGDAEIAAANEAAKPEMFRKRLRGWAVQTSKGLKTSFGVDVDASSIQSKLADAWRIRERLAAAEGTARAAADEAGARRDAIADDAADVLSAAEAANAALEAAREALGALRARRAAAEARVA
;
A
#
# COMPACT_ATOMS: atom_id res chain seq x y z
N MET A 1 10.69 29.71 -33.14
CA MET A 1 12.14 29.95 -33.19
C MET A 1 12.54 30.70 -31.93
N ALA A 2 13.07 29.99 -30.93
CA ALA A 2 13.65 30.59 -29.73
C ALA A 2 15.16 30.67 -29.95
N ALA A 3 15.73 31.85 -29.77
CA ALA A 3 17.16 32.10 -29.92
C ALA A 3 17.93 31.35 -28.83
N GLU A 4 18.87 30.49 -29.22
CA GLU A 4 19.85 29.89 -28.32
C GLU A 4 20.74 30.99 -27.75
N LEU A 5 20.75 31.12 -26.42
CA LEU A 5 21.68 32.00 -25.73
C LEU A 5 23.10 31.43 -25.87
N PRO A 6 24.09 32.24 -26.32
CA PRO A 6 25.46 31.77 -26.46
C PRO A 6 26.04 31.48 -25.07
N GLY A 7 26.30 30.20 -24.77
CA GLY A 7 27.16 29.81 -23.65
C GLY A 7 26.57 28.90 -22.56
N SER A 8 25.40 28.27 -22.72
CA SER A 8 24.89 27.32 -21.72
C SER A 8 25.46 25.91 -21.92
N ARG A 9 26.79 25.76 -21.83
CA ARG A 9 27.39 24.43 -21.64
C ARG A 9 27.24 24.06 -20.18
N VAL A 10 26.83 22.84 -19.88
CA VAL A 10 26.61 22.34 -18.53
C VAL A 10 27.33 21.00 -18.41
N PHE A 11 28.15 20.81 -17.37
CA PHE A 11 28.76 19.52 -17.08
C PHE A 11 27.69 18.48 -16.74
N ALA A 12 28.02 17.19 -16.82
CA ALA A 12 27.06 16.10 -16.56
C ALA A 12 26.42 16.14 -15.15
N ASP A 13 26.99 16.91 -14.21
CA ASP A 13 26.49 17.13 -12.86
C ASP A 13 25.60 18.39 -12.72
N GLY A 14 25.30 19.09 -13.81
CA GLY A 14 24.47 20.30 -13.80
C GLY A 14 25.25 21.60 -13.57
N THR A 15 26.59 21.56 -13.43
CA THR A 15 27.40 22.77 -13.23
C THR A 15 27.55 23.56 -14.53
N PRO A 16 27.20 24.86 -14.58
CA PRO A 16 27.39 25.67 -15.78
C PRO A 16 28.88 25.81 -16.11
N ALA A 17 29.27 25.37 -17.30
CA ALA A 17 30.60 25.44 -17.86
C ALA A 17 30.80 26.80 -18.55
N THR A 18 31.23 27.79 -17.76
CA THR A 18 31.46 29.17 -18.22
C THR A 18 32.86 29.39 -18.84
N GLY A 19 33.59 28.33 -19.16
CA GLY A 19 34.95 28.40 -19.73
C GLY A 19 35.01 28.05 -21.22
N PRO A 20 36.09 28.43 -21.93
CA PRO A 20 36.35 27.90 -23.27
C PRO A 20 36.56 26.38 -23.22
N ASP A 21 36.26 25.68 -24.33
CA ASP A 21 36.53 24.24 -24.42
C ASP A 21 38.02 23.98 -24.24
N PHE A 22 38.33 23.02 -23.38
CA PHE A 22 39.69 22.60 -23.11
C PHE A 22 40.06 21.49 -24.09
N GLU A 23 40.76 21.84 -25.18
CA GLU A 23 41.28 20.87 -26.15
C GLU A 23 42.59 20.28 -25.67
N PHE A 24 42.56 19.01 -25.24
CA PHE A 24 43.73 18.29 -24.72
C PHE A 24 44.91 18.23 -25.70
N ASP A 25 44.64 18.19 -27.00
CA ASP A 25 45.65 17.97 -28.04
C ASP A 25 46.45 19.23 -28.42
N ARG A 26 46.00 20.42 -28.00
CA ARG A 26 46.68 21.70 -28.30
C ARG A 26 47.55 22.22 -27.15
N ILE A 27 47.67 21.45 -26.06
CA ILE A 27 48.34 21.90 -24.84
C ILE A 27 49.78 21.43 -24.87
N ASP A 28 50.70 22.39 -24.95
CA ASP A 28 52.13 22.09 -24.89
C ASP A 28 52.57 21.64 -23.48
N ALA A 29 53.74 21.00 -23.41
CA ALA A 29 54.26 20.46 -22.16
C ALA A 29 54.53 21.54 -21.08
N ARG A 30 54.69 22.80 -21.47
CA ARG A 30 54.91 23.93 -20.55
C ARG A 30 53.59 24.34 -19.91
N HIS A 31 52.53 24.39 -20.69
CA HIS A 31 51.18 24.71 -20.27
C HIS A 31 50.60 23.62 -19.35
N TRP A 32 50.89 22.35 -19.64
CA TRP A 32 50.61 21.23 -18.73
C TRP A 32 51.28 21.39 -17.37
N ARG A 33 52.57 21.75 -17.38
CA ARG A 33 53.34 21.97 -16.14
C ARG A 33 52.75 23.12 -15.33
N GLN A 34 52.37 24.20 -16.00
CA GLN A 34 51.74 25.36 -15.39
C GLN A 34 50.36 25.04 -14.79
N LEU A 35 49.55 24.20 -15.44
CA LEU A 35 48.26 23.71 -14.92
C LEU A 35 48.44 22.81 -13.69
N LEU A 36 49.42 21.91 -13.71
CA LEU A 36 49.73 21.02 -12.59
C LEU A 36 50.34 21.77 -11.39
N GLU A 37 51.16 22.79 -11.66
CA GLU A 37 51.74 23.70 -10.66
C GLU A 37 50.70 24.71 -10.14
N SER A 38 49.71 25.06 -10.95
CA SER A 38 48.56 25.84 -10.51
C SER A 38 47.74 24.98 -9.55
N LYS A 39 48.00 25.14 -8.25
CA LYS A 39 47.13 24.55 -7.23
C LYS A 39 45.72 25.05 -7.55
N PRO A 40 44.75 24.19 -7.88
CA PRO A 40 43.38 24.67 -8.00
C PRO A 40 43.09 25.34 -6.67
N GLN A 41 42.69 26.62 -6.71
CA GLN A 41 42.15 27.27 -5.53
C GLN A 41 40.98 26.40 -5.11
N ARG A 42 41.21 25.49 -4.15
CA ARG A 42 40.16 24.77 -3.46
C ARG A 42 39.32 25.88 -2.86
N ARG A 43 38.25 26.26 -3.55
CA ARG A 43 37.17 27.05 -2.95
C ARG A 43 36.69 26.17 -1.81
N LYS A 44 37.23 26.40 -0.61
CA LYS A 44 36.72 25.77 0.59
C LYS A 44 35.29 26.26 0.66
N LEU A 45 34.33 25.37 0.36
CA LEU A 45 32.94 25.62 0.70
C LEU A 45 32.97 25.95 2.19
N HIS A 46 32.66 27.21 2.54
CA HIS A 46 32.82 27.72 3.91
C HIS A 46 32.07 26.84 4.92
N HIS A 47 31.01 26.18 4.47
CA HIS A 47 30.26 25.22 5.24
C HIS A 47 29.71 24.15 4.28
N ASN A 48 30.18 22.91 4.41
CA ASN A 48 29.44 21.78 3.84
C ASN A 48 28.32 21.45 4.83
N PRO A 49 27.03 21.63 4.49
CA PRO A 49 25.95 21.24 5.39
C PRO A 49 26.06 19.75 5.70
N SER A 50 25.67 19.36 6.91
CA SER A 50 25.63 17.94 7.26
C SER A 50 24.64 17.20 6.35
N ALA A 51 24.89 15.91 6.10
CA ALA A 51 23.95 15.08 5.34
C ALA A 51 22.53 15.16 5.92
N ALA A 52 22.41 15.15 7.26
CA ALA A 52 21.12 15.34 7.94
C ALA A 52 20.44 16.67 7.57
N SER A 53 21.18 17.80 7.58
CA SER A 53 20.64 19.11 7.19
C SER A 53 20.17 19.12 5.73
N VAL A 54 20.90 18.49 4.82
CA VAL A 54 20.52 18.35 3.41
C VAL A 54 19.25 17.50 3.28
N HIS A 55 19.18 16.34 3.95
CA HIS A 55 18.01 15.47 3.94
C HIS A 55 16.76 16.18 4.49
N SER A 56 16.88 16.93 5.58
CA SER A 56 15.76 17.70 6.13
C SER A 56 15.30 18.81 5.19
N ARG A 57 16.24 19.57 4.58
CA ARG A 57 15.92 20.66 3.65
C ARG A 57 15.27 20.18 2.35
N GLU A 58 15.68 18.99 1.91
CA GLU A 58 15.21 18.38 0.67
C GLU A 58 14.03 17.43 0.86
N ALA A 59 13.63 17.18 2.12
CA ALA A 59 12.47 16.35 2.43
C ALA A 59 11.24 16.84 1.67
N GLY A 60 10.58 15.93 0.96
CA GLY A 60 9.36 16.23 0.20
C GLY A 60 9.57 17.05 -1.08
N ARG A 61 10.81 17.36 -1.47
CA ARG A 61 11.07 17.95 -2.80
C ARG A 61 10.73 16.95 -3.90
N PRO A 62 10.28 17.41 -5.09
CA PRO A 62 9.83 16.51 -6.16
C PRO A 62 10.86 15.45 -6.57
N TRP A 63 12.15 15.82 -6.67
CA TRP A 63 13.23 14.88 -7.01
C TRP A 63 13.52 13.86 -5.90
N ARG A 64 13.37 14.24 -4.62
CA ARG A 64 13.48 13.29 -3.49
C ARG A 64 12.30 12.33 -3.49
N ARG A 65 11.07 12.82 -3.67
CA ARG A 65 9.88 11.97 -3.77
C ARG A 65 9.97 10.98 -4.93
N ALA A 66 10.44 11.43 -6.09
CA ALA A 66 10.65 10.58 -7.25
C ALA A 66 11.72 9.51 -6.95
N GLY A 67 12.88 9.89 -6.42
CA GLY A 67 13.92 8.94 -6.03
C GLY A 67 13.48 7.96 -4.93
N ASP A 68 12.75 8.43 -3.92
CA ASP A 68 12.20 7.58 -2.86
C ASP A 68 11.17 6.58 -3.41
N ALA A 69 10.36 7.00 -4.39
CA ALA A 69 9.41 6.12 -5.07
C ALA A 69 10.13 5.07 -5.93
N GLU A 70 11.20 5.44 -6.63
CA GLU A 70 12.04 4.50 -7.38
C GLU A 70 12.73 3.49 -6.45
N ILE A 71 13.27 3.95 -5.32
CA ILE A 71 13.87 3.09 -4.29
C ILE A 71 12.81 2.16 -3.71
N ALA A 72 11.61 2.67 -3.42
CA ALA A 72 10.51 1.86 -2.92
C ALA A 72 10.12 0.79 -3.93
N ALA A 73 9.96 1.15 -5.21
CA ALA A 73 9.66 0.19 -6.28
C ALA A 73 10.75 -0.88 -6.44
N ALA A 74 12.02 -0.48 -6.39
CA ALA A 74 13.15 -1.40 -6.44
C ALA A 74 13.17 -2.35 -5.22
N ASN A 75 12.86 -1.84 -4.03
CA ASN A 75 12.76 -2.64 -2.81
C ASN A 75 11.61 -3.63 -2.89
N GLU A 76 10.44 -3.23 -3.39
CA GLU A 76 9.31 -4.14 -3.65
C GLU A 76 9.70 -5.25 -4.62
N ALA A 77 10.38 -4.91 -5.72
CA ALA A 77 10.88 -5.88 -6.70
C ALA A 77 11.94 -6.83 -6.10
N ALA A 78 12.73 -6.36 -5.13
CA ALA A 78 13.77 -7.15 -4.47
C ALA A 78 13.24 -8.06 -3.36
N LYS A 79 12.05 -7.82 -2.79
CA LYS A 79 11.44 -8.64 -1.73
C LYS A 79 11.49 -10.16 -1.99
N PRO A 80 11.08 -10.70 -3.15
CA PRO A 80 11.11 -12.14 -3.38
C PRO A 80 12.53 -12.71 -3.34
N GLU A 81 13.51 -12.00 -3.88
CA GLU A 81 14.91 -12.43 -3.85
C GLU A 81 15.48 -12.35 -2.43
N MET A 82 15.24 -11.24 -1.72
CA MET A 82 15.65 -11.08 -0.32
C MET A 82 15.06 -12.17 0.56
N PHE A 83 13.79 -12.53 0.35
CA PHE A 83 13.14 -13.61 1.06
C PHE A 83 13.81 -14.96 0.80
N ARG A 84 14.12 -15.29 -0.47
CA ARG A 84 14.87 -16.51 -0.82
C ARG A 84 16.25 -16.55 -0.14
N LYS A 85 16.96 -15.42 -0.11
CA LYS A 85 18.25 -15.30 0.59
C LYS A 85 18.10 -15.54 2.10
N ARG A 86 17.07 -14.97 2.73
CA ARG A 86 16.76 -15.20 4.15
C ARG A 86 16.47 -16.66 4.45
N LEU A 87 15.63 -17.31 3.63
CA LEU A 87 15.31 -18.73 3.76
C LEU A 87 16.57 -19.60 3.69
N ARG A 88 17.45 -19.34 2.72
CA ARG A 88 18.73 -20.04 2.60
C ARG A 88 19.60 -19.83 3.84
N GLY A 89 19.72 -18.58 4.31
CA GLY A 89 20.49 -18.24 5.51
C GLY A 89 20.00 -19.00 6.75
N TRP A 90 18.68 -18.99 6.98
CA TRP A 90 18.07 -19.76 8.06
C TRP A 90 18.31 -21.26 7.92
N ALA A 91 18.17 -21.81 6.72
CA ALA A 91 18.39 -23.24 6.51
C ALA A 91 19.83 -23.68 6.82
N VAL A 92 20.82 -22.89 6.39
CA VAL A 92 22.23 -23.14 6.71
C VAL A 92 22.49 -23.03 8.21
N GLN A 93 21.93 -22.01 8.87
CA GLN A 93 22.06 -21.82 10.31
C GLN A 93 21.47 -22.99 11.10
N THR A 94 20.26 -23.43 10.73
CA THR A 94 19.57 -24.56 11.36
C THR A 94 20.32 -25.87 11.13
N SER A 95 20.76 -26.15 9.89
CA SER A 95 21.58 -27.33 9.57
C SER A 95 22.85 -27.39 10.44
N LYS A 96 23.59 -26.29 10.51
CA LYS A 96 24.80 -26.17 11.34
C LYS A 96 24.49 -26.36 12.83
N GLY A 97 23.39 -25.77 13.31
CA GLY A 97 22.93 -25.90 14.69
C GLY A 97 22.57 -27.33 15.05
N LEU A 98 21.82 -28.03 14.19
CA LEU A 98 21.44 -29.43 14.39
C LEU A 98 22.66 -30.35 14.47
N LYS A 99 23.64 -30.15 13.59
CA LYS A 99 24.89 -30.92 13.60
C LYS A 99 25.69 -30.66 14.87
N THR A 100 25.77 -29.41 15.30
CA THR A 100 26.58 -29.02 16.48
C THR A 100 25.94 -29.49 17.79
N SER A 101 24.62 -29.31 17.95
CA SER A 101 23.93 -29.57 19.22
C SER A 101 23.47 -31.02 19.38
N PHE A 102 23.10 -31.69 18.28
CA PHE A 102 22.46 -33.01 18.31
C PHE A 102 23.19 -34.07 17.49
N GLY A 103 24.31 -33.72 16.84
CA GLY A 103 25.04 -34.65 15.97
C GLY A 103 24.29 -35.07 14.70
N VAL A 104 23.18 -34.40 14.38
CA VAL A 104 22.33 -34.74 13.22
C VAL A 104 22.81 -33.97 12.01
N ASP A 105 23.25 -34.69 10.96
CA ASP A 105 23.61 -34.07 9.69
C ASP A 105 22.38 -33.98 8.79
N VAL A 106 21.86 -32.76 8.61
CA VAL A 106 20.72 -32.47 7.75
C VAL A 106 21.16 -31.49 6.67
N ASP A 107 20.88 -31.82 5.42
CA ASP A 107 21.19 -30.95 4.31
C ASP A 107 20.36 -29.65 4.34
N ALA A 108 21.05 -28.52 4.14
CA ALA A 108 20.44 -27.20 4.20
C ALA A 108 19.42 -26.97 3.07
N SER A 109 19.57 -27.61 1.90
CA SER A 109 18.59 -27.46 0.81
C SER A 109 17.26 -28.11 1.16
N SER A 110 17.29 -29.26 1.85
CA SER A 110 16.07 -29.92 2.35
C SER A 110 15.33 -29.05 3.37
N ILE A 111 16.05 -28.45 4.33
CA ILE A 111 15.47 -27.51 5.30
C ILE A 111 14.88 -26.29 4.57
N GLN A 112 15.60 -25.73 3.61
CA GLN A 112 15.13 -24.58 2.83
C GLN A 112 13.82 -24.89 2.09
N SER A 113 13.71 -26.06 1.47
CA SER A 113 12.48 -26.48 0.77
C SER A 113 11.30 -26.56 1.73
N LYS A 114 11.49 -27.21 2.89
CA LYS A 114 10.43 -27.35 3.91
C LYS A 114 9.98 -25.99 4.45
N LEU A 115 10.92 -25.06 4.68
CA LEU A 115 10.60 -23.70 5.11
C LEU A 115 9.81 -22.94 4.03
N ALA A 116 10.19 -23.08 2.76
CA ALA A 116 9.48 -22.45 1.65
C ALA A 116 8.04 -22.97 1.53
N ASP A 117 7.84 -24.28 1.68
CA ASP A 117 6.51 -24.89 1.65
C ASP A 117 5.64 -24.44 2.83
N ALA A 118 6.21 -24.41 4.05
CA ALA A 118 5.52 -23.92 5.23
C ALA A 118 5.07 -22.45 5.08
N TRP A 119 5.93 -21.60 4.51
CA TRP A 119 5.58 -20.22 4.20
C TRP A 119 4.45 -20.11 3.18
N ARG A 120 4.50 -20.90 2.10
CA ARG A 120 3.44 -20.93 1.09
C ARG A 120 2.09 -21.36 1.70
N ILE A 121 2.10 -22.34 2.59
CA ILE A 121 0.89 -22.78 3.30
C ILE A 121 0.35 -21.64 4.18
N ARG A 122 1.23 -20.97 4.93
CA ARG A 122 0.86 -19.83 5.77
C ARG A 122 0.27 -18.67 4.96
N GLU A 123 0.85 -18.33 3.82
CA GLU A 123 0.32 -17.27 2.94
C GLU A 123 -1.08 -17.62 2.41
N ARG A 124 -1.28 -18.87 2.00
CA ARG A 124 -2.60 -19.36 1.56
C ARG A 124 -3.63 -19.33 2.69
N LEU A 125 -3.22 -19.71 3.90
CA LEU A 125 -4.08 -19.67 5.08
C LEU A 125 -4.50 -18.23 5.39
N ALA A 126 -3.55 -17.29 5.43
CA ALA A 126 -3.84 -15.88 5.69
C ALA A 126 -4.77 -15.27 4.62
N ALA A 127 -4.59 -15.63 3.34
CA ALA A 127 -5.48 -15.20 2.27
C ALA A 127 -6.90 -15.79 2.47
N ALA A 128 -7.01 -17.07 2.82
CA ALA A 128 -8.29 -17.74 3.07
C ALA A 128 -9.00 -17.19 4.32
N GLU A 129 -8.26 -16.85 5.37
CA GLU A 129 -8.80 -16.17 6.56
C GLU A 129 -9.37 -14.79 6.18
N GLY A 130 -8.67 -14.04 5.34
CA GLY A 130 -9.13 -12.75 4.84
C GLY A 130 -10.43 -12.87 4.02
N THR A 131 -10.53 -13.84 3.12
CA THR A 131 -11.76 -14.05 2.34
C THR A 131 -12.91 -14.55 3.21
N ALA A 132 -12.65 -15.45 4.17
CA ALA A 132 -13.65 -15.92 5.11
C ALA A 132 -14.17 -14.79 6.01
N ARG A 133 -13.28 -13.90 6.47
CA ARG A 133 -13.64 -12.69 7.23
C ARG A 133 -14.58 -11.79 6.43
N ALA A 134 -14.20 -11.46 5.20
CA ALA A 134 -15.03 -10.62 4.33
C ALA A 134 -16.41 -11.24 4.04
N ALA A 135 -16.45 -12.55 3.80
CA ALA A 135 -17.71 -13.26 3.60
C ALA A 135 -18.60 -13.27 4.86
N ALA A 136 -17.99 -13.38 6.05
CA ALA A 136 -18.71 -13.30 7.32
C ALA A 136 -19.27 -11.89 7.56
N ASP A 137 -18.49 -10.85 7.27
CA ASP A 137 -18.94 -9.46 7.39
C ASP A 137 -20.11 -9.17 6.43
N GLU A 138 -20.03 -9.65 5.18
CA GLU A 138 -21.12 -9.54 4.20
C GLU A 138 -22.36 -10.31 4.63
N ALA A 139 -22.21 -11.54 5.14
CA ALA A 139 -23.31 -12.33 5.67
C ALA A 139 -23.99 -11.65 6.87
N GLY A 140 -23.19 -11.00 7.74
CA GLY A 140 -23.69 -10.18 8.85
C GLY A 140 -24.56 -9.03 8.35
N ALA A 141 -24.06 -8.24 7.39
CA ALA A 141 -24.80 -7.14 6.81
C ALA A 141 -26.11 -7.59 6.13
N ARG A 142 -26.10 -8.71 5.41
CA ARG A 142 -27.30 -9.29 4.81
C ARG A 142 -28.32 -9.73 5.86
N ARG A 143 -27.86 -10.36 6.94
CA ARG A 143 -28.73 -10.77 8.05
C ARG A 143 -29.39 -9.58 8.71
N ASP A 144 -28.64 -8.52 8.95
CA ASP A 144 -29.15 -7.32 9.61
C ASP A 144 -30.18 -6.61 8.71
N ALA A 145 -29.92 -6.52 7.39
CA ALA A 145 -30.92 -6.02 6.43
C ALA A 145 -32.21 -6.85 6.39
N ILE A 146 -32.10 -8.19 6.41
CA ILE A 146 -33.28 -9.07 6.48
C ILE A 146 -34.05 -8.86 7.79
N ALA A 147 -33.35 -8.60 8.90
CA ALA A 147 -33.98 -8.34 10.19
C ALA A 147 -34.77 -7.01 10.16
N ASP A 148 -34.21 -5.98 9.54
CA ASP A 148 -34.88 -4.69 9.34
C ASP A 148 -36.12 -4.85 8.44
N ASP A 149 -35.98 -5.51 7.29
CA ASP A 149 -37.11 -5.81 6.38
C ASP A 149 -38.22 -6.61 7.09
N ALA A 150 -37.84 -7.59 7.92
CA ALA A 150 -38.80 -8.40 8.68
C ALA A 150 -39.53 -7.57 9.75
N ALA A 151 -38.85 -6.62 10.41
CA ALA A 151 -39.47 -5.70 11.35
C ALA A 151 -40.47 -4.77 10.64
N ASP A 152 -40.13 -4.26 9.46
CA ASP A 152 -41.04 -3.45 8.65
C ASP A 152 -42.28 -4.23 8.20
N VAL A 153 -42.09 -5.48 7.75
CA VAL A 153 -43.21 -6.37 7.36
C VAL A 153 -44.12 -6.68 8.55
N LEU A 154 -43.55 -6.93 9.73
CA LEU A 154 -44.33 -7.19 10.94
C LEU A 154 -45.16 -5.96 11.33
N SER A 155 -44.55 -4.77 11.32
CA SER A 155 -45.23 -3.50 11.59
C SER A 155 -46.38 -3.26 10.60
N ALA A 156 -46.16 -3.50 9.31
CA ALA A 156 -47.19 -3.39 8.29
C ALA A 156 -48.33 -4.41 8.50
N ALA A 157 -48.02 -5.65 8.90
CA ALA A 157 -49.00 -6.68 9.19
C ALA A 157 -49.86 -6.32 10.42
N GLU A 158 -49.26 -5.77 11.48
CA GLU A 158 -49.96 -5.29 12.66
C GLU A 158 -50.92 -4.14 12.32
N ALA A 159 -50.47 -3.16 11.51
CA ALA A 159 -51.31 -2.07 11.04
C ALA A 159 -52.49 -2.55 10.18
N ALA A 160 -52.25 -3.52 9.28
CA ALA A 160 -53.29 -4.11 8.46
C ALA A 160 -54.32 -4.87 9.32
N ASN A 161 -53.87 -5.60 10.34
CA ASN A 161 -54.76 -6.30 11.26
C ASN A 161 -55.62 -5.32 12.08
N ALA A 162 -55.03 -4.23 12.57
CA ALA A 162 -55.76 -3.17 13.26
C ALA A 162 -56.85 -2.54 12.36
N ALA A 163 -56.53 -2.30 11.09
CA ALA A 163 -57.50 -1.79 10.11
C ALA A 163 -58.64 -2.79 9.84
N LEU A 164 -58.33 -4.09 9.78
CA LEU A 164 -59.33 -5.14 9.60
C LEU A 164 -60.30 -5.20 10.78
N GLU A 165 -59.81 -5.12 12.01
CA GLU A 165 -60.66 -5.11 13.20
C GLU A 165 -61.56 -3.87 13.25
N ALA A 166 -61.02 -2.68 12.94
CA ALA A 166 -61.82 -1.46 12.83
C ALA A 166 -62.94 -1.58 11.77
N ALA A 167 -62.65 -2.21 10.63
CA ALA A 167 -63.65 -2.47 9.59
C ALA A 167 -64.74 -3.48 10.05
N ARG A 168 -64.35 -4.52 10.82
CA ARG A 168 -65.29 -5.49 11.41
C ARG A 168 -66.23 -4.81 12.40
N GLU A 169 -65.71 -3.95 13.26
CA GLU A 169 -66.51 -3.16 14.21
C GLU A 169 -67.49 -2.22 13.50
N ALA A 170 -67.02 -1.48 12.50
CA ALA A 170 -67.86 -0.58 11.71
C ALA A 170 -68.99 -1.32 10.99
N LEU A 171 -68.70 -2.49 10.42
CA LEU A 171 -69.71 -3.34 9.78
C LEU A 171 -70.73 -3.87 10.81
N GLY A 172 -70.28 -4.26 12.00
CA GLY A 172 -71.15 -4.65 13.11
C GLY A 172 -72.11 -3.53 13.51
N ALA A 173 -71.60 -2.31 13.66
CA ALA A 173 -72.40 -1.13 13.98
C ALA A 173 -73.43 -0.80 12.88
N LEU A 174 -73.06 -0.92 11.60
CA LEU A 174 -73.97 -0.74 10.47
C LEU A 174 -75.10 -1.78 10.46
N ARG A 175 -74.77 -3.06 10.72
CA ARG A 175 -75.77 -4.13 10.84
C ARG A 175 -76.75 -3.87 11.99
N ALA A 176 -76.25 -3.43 13.15
CA ALA A 176 -77.09 -3.08 14.29
C ALA A 176 -78.03 -1.89 13.98
N ARG A 177 -77.51 -0.84 13.33
CA ARG A 177 -78.32 0.31 12.89
C ARG A 177 -79.41 -0.09 11.90
N ARG A 178 -79.08 -0.96 10.95
CA ARG A 178 -80.03 -1.51 9.99
C ARG A 178 -81.15 -2.29 10.69
N ALA A 179 -80.80 -3.21 11.59
CA ALA A 179 -81.78 -3.98 12.35
C ALA A 179 -82.71 -3.09 13.20
N ALA A 180 -82.17 -2.04 13.83
CA ALA A 180 -82.96 -1.07 14.59
C ALA A 180 -83.90 -0.23 13.70
N ALA A 181 -83.48 0.09 12.47
CA ALA A 181 -84.34 0.78 11.50
C ALA A 181 -85.47 -0.14 11.00
N GLU A 182 -85.16 -1.40 10.67
CA GLU A 182 -86.15 -2.41 10.26
C GLU A 182 -87.19 -2.64 11.37
N ALA A 183 -86.77 -2.73 12.64
CA ALA A 183 -87.66 -2.90 13.79
C ALA A 183 -88.56 -1.69 14.11
N ARG A 184 -88.25 -0.49 13.58
CA ARG A 184 -89.10 0.71 13.73
C ARG A 184 -90.18 0.82 12.66
N VAL A 185 -90.04 0.09 11.57
CA VAL A 185 -90.95 0.12 10.42
C VAL A 185 -91.97 -1.02 10.48
N ALA A 186 -91.70 -2.06 11.28
CA ALA A 186 -92.61 -3.16 11.61
C ALA A 186 -93.51 -2.83 12.81
#